data_AF-A0A5K0YF28-F1
#
_entry.id   AF-A0A5K0YF28-F1
#
_cell.length_a   1.000
_cell.length_b   1.000
_cell.length_c   1.000
_cell.angle_alpha   90.00
_cell.angle_beta   90.00
_cell.angle_gamma   90.00
#
_symmetry.space_group_name_H-M   'P 1'
#
loop_
_entity.id
_entity.type
_entity.pdbx_description
1 polymer ?
#
loop_
_entity_poly.entity_id
_entity_poly.type
_entity_poly.pdbx_seq_one_letter_code
_entity_poly.pdbx_strand_id
1 'polypeptide(L)'
;FNKVDPATCEVFAFRYGPIPPFLTYFRIGVDGKKQLDVPIFSLRQPSFVHDLAITERYAIFSDTQIVMKPLAIFTGLGVPLKYDVAKVTRVGIISRYATYESEMKWVEVPGFNFVHSVNAWDEKGGEEVVLVAANIVPVDYLLEMRRDLLHCCVEMVRINVREGKLVGRKPLTARSLEFEVINPKFLGRKNRYTFMAKGDSNGKFSGIVKLDFVQAGGNDCAVAA
;
A
#
# COMPACT_ATOMS: atom_id res chain seq x y z
N PHE A 1 -2.84 -11.55 1.78
CA PHE A 1 -2.96 -10.41 2.71
C PHE A 1 -4.42 -10.04 2.85
N ASN A 2 -4.82 -9.51 4.00
CA ASN A 2 -6.19 -9.14 4.30
C ASN A 2 -6.27 -7.96 5.27
N LYS A 3 -7.41 -7.26 5.24
CA LYS A 3 -7.81 -6.25 6.23
C LYS A 3 -9.22 -6.59 6.70
N VAL A 4 -9.50 -6.39 7.99
CA VAL A 4 -10.81 -6.65 8.60
C VAL A 4 -11.45 -5.31 8.95
N ASP A 5 -12.59 -4.97 8.36
CA ASP A 5 -13.26 -3.70 8.68
C ASP A 5 -13.85 -3.78 10.10
N PRO A 6 -13.44 -2.89 11.03
CA PRO A 6 -13.93 -2.91 12.40
C PRO A 6 -15.43 -2.58 12.53
N ALA A 7 -16.05 -1.96 11.53
CA ALA A 7 -17.47 -1.60 11.58
C ALA A 7 -18.37 -2.70 11.00
N THR A 8 -17.97 -3.31 9.88
CA THR A 8 -18.78 -4.35 9.23
C THR A 8 -18.36 -5.74 9.62
N CYS A 9 -17.18 -5.95 10.23
CA CYS A 9 -16.58 -7.27 10.48
C CYS A 9 -16.33 -8.10 9.20
N GLU A 10 -16.42 -7.49 8.02
CA GLU A 10 -16.06 -8.14 6.76
C GLU A 10 -14.54 -8.18 6.57
N VAL A 11 -14.06 -9.20 5.86
CA VAL A 11 -12.66 -9.33 5.49
C VAL A 11 -12.47 -8.99 4.03
N PHE A 12 -11.56 -8.07 3.73
CA PHE A 12 -11.13 -7.74 2.37
C PHE A 12 -9.78 -8.36 2.13
N ALA A 13 -9.62 -9.08 1.01
CA ALA A 13 -8.42 -9.85 0.74
C ALA A 13 -8.13 -9.90 -0.76
N PHE A 14 -6.91 -10.33 -1.08
CA PHE A 14 -6.52 -10.55 -2.46
C PHE A 14 -5.55 -11.72 -2.59
N ARG A 15 -5.47 -12.26 -3.80
CA ARG A 15 -4.44 -13.18 -4.27
C ARG A 15 -3.65 -12.49 -5.36
N TYR A 16 -2.34 -12.70 -5.38
CA TYR A 16 -1.49 -12.26 -6.47
C TYR A 16 -0.48 -13.36 -6.81
N GLY A 17 0.06 -13.35 -8.03
CA GLY A 17 0.99 -14.38 -8.45
C GLY A 17 1.63 -14.12 -9.83
N PRO A 18 2.49 -15.04 -10.29
CA PRO A 18 3.26 -14.87 -11.53
C PRO A 18 2.47 -15.22 -12.80
N ILE A 19 1.22 -15.66 -12.70
CA ILE A 19 0.35 -16.07 -13.82
C ILE A 19 -0.90 -15.17 -13.87
N PRO A 20 -1.36 -14.70 -15.04
CA PRO A 20 -2.63 -14.00 -15.18
C PRO A 20 -3.84 -14.82 -14.69
N PRO A 21 -4.84 -14.19 -14.04
CA PRO A 21 -4.84 -12.81 -13.57
C PRO A 21 -3.82 -12.62 -12.44
N PHE A 22 -2.92 -11.65 -12.60
CA PHE A 22 -1.82 -11.43 -11.65
C PHE A 22 -2.29 -10.92 -10.29
N LEU A 23 -3.49 -10.34 -10.23
CA LEU A 23 -4.16 -9.87 -9.03
C LEU A 23 -5.64 -10.27 -9.10
N THR A 24 -6.15 -10.85 -8.02
CA THR A 24 -7.56 -11.19 -7.84
C THR A 24 -8.02 -10.68 -6.48
N TYR A 25 -9.02 -9.81 -6.48
CA TYR A 25 -9.63 -9.25 -5.28
C TYR A 25 -10.87 -10.05 -4.88
N PHE A 26 -11.12 -10.19 -3.58
CA PHE A 26 -12.34 -10.79 -3.06
C PHE A 26 -12.59 -10.32 -1.62
N ARG A 27 -13.81 -10.54 -1.14
CA ARG A 27 -14.18 -10.29 0.25
C ARG A 27 -14.80 -11.52 0.88
N ILE A 28 -14.79 -11.57 2.20
CA ILE A 28 -15.45 -12.60 3.01
C ILE A 28 -16.46 -11.85 3.88
N GLY A 29 -17.72 -12.26 3.79
CA GLY A 29 -18.79 -11.69 4.58
C GLY A 29 -18.65 -12.03 6.07
N VAL A 30 -19.42 -11.35 6.91
CA VAL A 30 -19.50 -11.63 8.36
C VAL A 30 -19.94 -13.06 8.68
N ASP A 31 -20.63 -13.70 7.75
CA ASP A 31 -21.05 -15.09 7.82
C ASP A 31 -19.94 -16.09 7.46
N GLY A 32 -18.72 -15.59 7.21
CA GLY A 32 -17.57 -16.39 6.79
C GLY A 32 -17.62 -16.83 5.32
N LYS A 33 -18.61 -16.38 4.54
CA LYS A 33 -18.72 -16.77 3.13
C LYS A 33 -17.89 -15.87 2.23
N LYS A 34 -16.97 -16.49 1.52
CA LYS A 34 -16.20 -15.87 0.45
C LYS A 34 -17.15 -15.46 -0.69
N GLN A 35 -17.02 -14.23 -1.13
CA GLN A 35 -17.75 -13.69 -2.28
C GLN A 35 -17.02 -14.02 -3.59
N LEU A 36 -17.65 -13.69 -4.72
CA LEU A 36 -17.05 -13.91 -6.04
C LEU A 36 -15.69 -13.20 -6.17
N ASP A 37 -14.80 -13.84 -6.91
CA ASP A 37 -13.50 -13.28 -7.24
C ASP A 37 -13.65 -12.20 -8.32
N VAL A 38 -12.95 -11.09 -8.12
CA VAL A 38 -12.82 -10.00 -9.08
C VAL A 38 -11.39 -10.04 -9.65
N PRO A 39 -11.17 -10.68 -10.81
CA PRO A 39 -9.87 -10.71 -11.45
C PRO A 39 -9.53 -9.32 -12.02
N ILE A 40 -8.34 -8.80 -11.73
CA ILE A 40 -7.87 -7.49 -12.20
C ILE A 40 -6.93 -7.69 -13.38
N PHE A 41 -7.46 -7.75 -14.59
CA PHE A 41 -6.68 -7.93 -15.82
C PHE A 41 -6.00 -6.63 -16.27
N SER A 42 -6.50 -5.48 -15.80
CA SER A 42 -5.85 -4.18 -15.98
C SER A 42 -4.46 -4.05 -15.31
N LEU A 43 -4.09 -4.98 -14.41
CA LEU A 43 -2.71 -5.17 -13.96
C LEU A 43 -1.97 -6.02 -15.02
N ARG A 44 -1.14 -5.39 -15.84
CA ARG A 44 -0.59 -6.02 -17.07
C ARG A 44 0.68 -6.85 -16.87
N GLN A 45 1.25 -6.83 -15.66
CA GLN A 45 2.48 -7.52 -15.34
C GLN A 45 2.47 -8.01 -13.88
N PRO A 46 3.26 -9.03 -13.51
CA PRO A 46 3.25 -9.59 -12.17
C PRO A 46 4.02 -8.70 -11.20
N SER A 47 3.42 -7.59 -10.80
CA SER A 47 3.95 -6.67 -9.80
C SER A 47 3.94 -7.31 -8.41
N PHE A 48 4.89 -6.93 -7.57
CA PHE A 48 4.89 -7.32 -6.17
C PHE A 48 3.84 -6.51 -5.42
N VAL A 49 2.69 -7.12 -5.14
CA VAL A 49 1.59 -6.53 -4.37
C VAL A 49 1.64 -7.09 -2.96
N HIS A 50 2.21 -6.33 -2.03
CA HIS A 50 2.48 -6.83 -0.67
C HIS A 50 1.35 -6.55 0.32
N ASP A 51 0.64 -5.43 0.18
CA ASP A 51 -0.43 -5.07 1.11
C ASP A 51 -1.66 -4.55 0.36
N LEU A 52 -2.77 -4.48 1.08
CA LEU A 52 -4.05 -3.95 0.66
C LEU A 52 -4.44 -2.84 1.62
N ALA A 53 -4.65 -1.61 1.15
CA ALA A 53 -5.33 -0.60 1.95
C ALA A 53 -6.84 -0.64 1.68
N ILE A 54 -7.65 -0.28 2.67
CA ILE A 54 -9.10 -0.15 2.52
C ILE A 54 -9.54 1.23 3.01
N THR A 55 -10.67 1.70 2.50
CA THR A 55 -11.45 2.83 3.05
C THR A 55 -12.88 2.36 3.33
N GLU A 56 -13.77 3.29 3.70
CA GLU A 56 -15.20 2.96 3.82
C GLU A 56 -15.82 2.64 2.45
N ARG A 57 -15.19 3.05 1.34
CA ARG A 57 -15.71 2.89 -0.03
C ARG A 57 -14.81 2.08 -0.96
N TYR A 58 -13.51 2.07 -0.74
CA TYR A 58 -12.54 1.58 -1.73
C TYR A 58 -11.57 0.53 -1.15
N ALA A 59 -11.11 -0.35 -2.03
CA ALA A 59 -9.92 -1.18 -1.85
C ALA A 59 -8.80 -0.59 -2.72
N ILE A 60 -7.58 -0.59 -2.18
CA ILE A 60 -6.44 0.13 -2.77
C ILE A 60 -5.24 -0.80 -2.89
N PHE A 61 -4.64 -0.84 -4.08
CA PHE A 61 -3.52 -1.71 -4.43
C PHE A 61 -2.31 -0.92 -4.93
N SER A 62 -1.12 -1.41 -4.60
CA SER A 62 0.15 -0.92 -5.15
C SER A 62 0.47 -1.60 -6.49
N ASP A 63 0.81 -0.83 -7.50
CA ASP A 63 1.48 -1.33 -8.71
C ASP A 63 2.91 -0.77 -8.77
N THR A 64 3.83 -1.45 -8.10
CA THR A 64 5.20 -0.97 -7.83
C THR A 64 6.19 -1.31 -8.96
N GLN A 65 7.38 -0.72 -8.94
CA GLN A 65 8.51 -1.08 -9.80
C GLN A 65 9.17 -2.42 -9.41
N ILE A 66 8.75 -3.03 -8.30
CA ILE A 66 9.19 -4.36 -7.90
C ILE A 66 8.32 -5.37 -8.64
N VAL A 67 8.92 -6.17 -9.51
CA VAL A 67 8.18 -7.12 -10.35
C VAL A 67 8.74 -8.52 -10.20
N MET A 68 7.85 -9.50 -10.28
CA MET A 68 8.18 -10.91 -10.19
C MET A 68 8.82 -11.38 -11.50
N LYS A 69 9.74 -12.33 -11.41
CA LYS A 69 10.34 -13.05 -12.54
C LYS A 69 9.69 -14.44 -12.60
N PRO A 70 8.65 -14.66 -13.45
CA PRO A 70 7.94 -15.94 -13.49
C PRO A 70 8.87 -17.13 -13.69
N LEU A 71 9.82 -17.02 -14.63
CA LEU A 71 10.77 -18.10 -14.90
C LEU A 71 11.59 -18.48 -13.66
N ALA A 72 12.13 -17.50 -12.93
CA ALA A 72 12.89 -17.75 -11.71
C ALA A 72 12.04 -18.39 -10.60
N ILE A 73 10.76 -18.03 -10.52
CA ILE A 73 9.81 -18.61 -9.57
C ILE A 73 9.50 -20.07 -9.91
N PHE A 74 9.29 -20.39 -11.19
CA PHE A 74 8.96 -21.76 -11.62
C PHE A 74 10.16 -22.70 -11.60
N THR A 75 11.35 -22.20 -11.93
CA THR A 75 12.57 -23.02 -11.94
C THR A 75 13.26 -23.10 -10.58
N GLY A 76 12.95 -22.19 -9.67
CA GLY A 76 13.68 -22.02 -8.40
C GLY A 76 15.08 -21.44 -8.56
N LEU A 77 15.46 -20.99 -9.77
CA LEU A 77 16.80 -20.49 -10.08
C LEU A 77 16.81 -18.96 -10.11
N GLY A 78 17.70 -18.36 -9.31
CA GLY A 78 17.92 -16.92 -9.26
C GLY A 78 16.95 -16.16 -8.34
N VAL A 79 17.09 -14.83 -8.31
CA VAL A 79 16.25 -13.96 -7.46
C VAL A 79 14.85 -13.82 -8.10
N PRO A 80 13.76 -14.13 -7.37
CA PRO A 80 12.40 -14.16 -7.92
C PRO A 80 11.81 -12.77 -8.19
N LEU A 81 12.50 -11.71 -7.77
CA LEU A 81 12.11 -10.32 -7.95
C LEU A 81 13.15 -9.55 -8.80
N LYS A 82 12.70 -8.49 -9.46
CA LYS A 82 13.56 -7.51 -10.13
C LYS A 82 13.01 -6.10 -9.94
N TYR A 83 13.90 -5.13 -10.01
CA TYR A 83 13.56 -3.72 -10.08
C TYR A 83 13.44 -3.31 -11.55
N ASP A 84 12.24 -2.89 -11.94
CA ASP A 84 11.95 -2.40 -13.28
C ASP A 84 11.91 -0.87 -13.28
N VAL A 85 13.07 -0.24 -13.55
CA VAL A 85 13.25 1.21 -13.48
C VAL A 85 12.34 1.95 -14.46
N ALA A 86 12.05 1.36 -15.62
CA ALA A 86 11.26 1.98 -16.68
C ALA A 86 9.75 2.02 -16.36
N LYS A 87 9.32 1.24 -15.37
CA LYS A 87 7.91 1.15 -15.00
C LYS A 87 7.48 2.35 -14.16
N VAL A 88 6.38 2.99 -14.56
CA VAL A 88 5.72 4.01 -13.73
C VAL A 88 4.88 3.34 -12.66
N THR A 89 5.10 3.69 -11.39
CA THR A 89 4.30 3.20 -10.28
C THR A 89 2.89 3.77 -10.31
N ARG A 90 1.90 2.93 -9.99
CA ARG A 90 0.49 3.32 -9.98
C ARG A 90 -0.18 2.89 -8.68
N VAL A 91 -1.23 3.60 -8.29
CA VAL A 91 -2.14 3.21 -7.22
C VAL A 91 -3.46 2.81 -7.85
N GLY A 92 -3.87 1.57 -7.62
CA GLY A 92 -5.15 1.03 -8.08
C GLY A 92 -6.21 1.28 -7.01
N ILE A 93 -7.35 1.85 -7.40
CA ILE A 93 -8.48 2.14 -6.53
C ILE A 93 -9.70 1.48 -7.15
N ILE A 94 -10.35 0.58 -6.41
CA ILE A 94 -11.57 -0.10 -6.84
C ILE A 94 -12.61 0.01 -5.73
N SER A 95 -13.90 0.08 -6.09
CA SER A 95 -14.97 -0.04 -5.10
C SER A 95 -14.77 -1.31 -4.27
N ARG A 96 -14.86 -1.21 -2.93
CA ARG A 96 -14.65 -2.38 -2.05
C ARG A 96 -15.71 -3.46 -2.25
N TYR A 97 -16.87 -3.11 -2.83
CA TYR A 97 -17.95 -4.03 -3.19
C TYR A 97 -18.04 -4.28 -4.70
N ALA A 98 -16.99 -3.93 -5.47
CA ALA A 98 -16.98 -4.16 -6.90
C ALA A 98 -17.26 -5.63 -7.23
N THR A 99 -18.02 -5.85 -8.30
CA THR A 99 -18.24 -7.19 -8.88
C THR A 99 -17.49 -7.38 -10.19
N TYR A 100 -16.99 -6.29 -10.78
CA TYR A 100 -16.28 -6.28 -12.06
C TYR A 100 -15.04 -5.39 -11.99
N GLU A 101 -14.01 -5.71 -12.79
CA GLU A 101 -12.79 -4.91 -12.84
C GLU A 101 -12.97 -3.52 -13.47
N SER A 102 -14.07 -3.27 -14.17
CA SER A 102 -14.35 -1.98 -14.81
C SER A 102 -14.45 -0.83 -13.81
N GLU A 103 -14.64 -1.13 -12.52
CA GLU A 103 -14.61 -0.18 -11.42
C GLU A 103 -13.18 0.17 -10.95
N MET A 104 -12.16 -0.54 -11.43
CA MET A 104 -10.75 -0.27 -11.12
C MET A 104 -10.28 0.99 -11.83
N LYS A 105 -9.69 1.91 -11.06
CA LYS A 105 -9.02 3.10 -11.55
C LYS A 105 -7.56 3.06 -11.17
N TRP A 106 -6.68 3.18 -12.15
CA TRP A 106 -5.24 3.29 -11.93
C TRP A 106 -4.83 4.76 -12.01
N VAL A 107 -4.18 5.26 -10.96
CA VAL A 107 -3.62 6.61 -10.91
C VAL A 107 -2.11 6.52 -10.83
N GLU A 108 -1.42 7.19 -11.75
CA GLU A 108 0.04 7.24 -11.75
C GLU A 108 0.55 8.05 -10.55
N VAL A 109 1.48 7.46 -9.80
CA VAL A 109 2.14 8.09 -8.64
C VAL A 109 3.63 7.75 -8.72
N PRO A 110 4.41 8.38 -9.64
CA PRO A 110 5.76 7.95 -9.99
C PRO A 110 6.73 7.86 -8.79
N GLY A 111 7.46 6.75 -8.65
CA GLY A 111 8.41 6.53 -7.54
C GLY A 111 7.75 6.23 -6.18
N PHE A 112 6.51 5.72 -6.18
CA PHE A 112 5.79 5.31 -4.97
C PHE A 112 5.68 3.78 -4.91
N ASN A 113 6.70 3.17 -4.31
CA ASN A 113 6.90 1.73 -4.15
C ASN A 113 6.53 1.29 -2.73
N PHE A 114 5.30 1.59 -2.30
CA PHE A 114 4.88 1.20 -0.96
C PHE A 114 4.64 -0.30 -0.86
N VAL A 115 5.11 -0.89 0.24
CA VAL A 115 4.88 -2.31 0.56
C VAL A 115 3.90 -2.47 1.71
N HIS A 116 3.94 -1.60 2.72
CA HIS A 116 2.96 -1.57 3.81
C HIS A 116 2.14 -0.28 3.76
N SER A 117 0.83 -0.44 3.86
CA SER A 117 -0.10 0.69 3.91
C SER A 117 -0.46 0.99 5.35
N VAL A 118 -0.13 2.21 5.79
CA VAL A 118 -0.36 2.62 7.17
C VAL A 118 -1.84 2.69 7.50
N ASN A 119 -2.56 3.44 6.68
CA ASN A 119 -4.02 3.48 6.65
C ASN A 119 -4.47 4.20 5.38
N ALA A 120 -5.74 4.08 5.05
CA ALA A 120 -6.38 4.93 4.06
C ALA A 120 -7.77 5.35 4.54
N TRP A 121 -8.27 6.48 4.04
CA TRP A 121 -9.62 6.94 4.35
C TRP A 121 -10.18 7.82 3.23
N ASP A 122 -11.51 7.94 3.24
CA ASP A 122 -12.23 8.80 2.32
C ASP A 122 -12.27 10.24 2.84
N GLU A 123 -12.06 11.22 1.96
CA GLU A 123 -12.32 12.64 2.18
C GLU A 123 -13.27 13.17 1.10
N LYS A 124 -13.80 14.39 1.31
CA LYS A 124 -14.75 15.05 0.39
C LYS A 124 -15.92 14.14 -0.04
N GLY A 125 -16.54 13.46 0.93
CA GLY A 125 -17.69 12.58 0.67
C GLY A 125 -17.38 11.30 -0.11
N GLY A 126 -16.09 10.95 -0.29
CA GLY A 126 -15.65 9.80 -1.08
C GLY A 126 -15.11 10.17 -2.46
N GLU A 127 -15.06 11.46 -2.82
CA GLU A 127 -14.42 11.88 -4.08
C GLU A 127 -12.89 11.83 -4.00
N GLU A 128 -12.33 11.90 -2.79
CA GLU A 128 -10.88 11.80 -2.56
C GLU A 128 -10.55 10.67 -1.60
N VAL A 129 -9.42 10.01 -1.86
CA VAL A 129 -8.80 9.03 -0.98
C VAL A 129 -7.50 9.61 -0.47
N VAL A 130 -7.30 9.53 0.84
CA VAL A 130 -6.00 9.76 1.46
C VAL A 130 -5.40 8.40 1.80
N LEU A 131 -4.20 8.14 1.30
CA LEU A 131 -3.40 6.95 1.58
C LEU A 131 -2.13 7.38 2.31
N VAL A 132 -1.85 6.78 3.46
CA VAL A 132 -0.57 6.90 4.14
C VAL A 132 0.15 5.57 4.03
N ALA A 133 1.39 5.54 3.56
CA ALA A 133 2.14 4.30 3.37
C ALA A 133 3.65 4.52 3.49
N ALA A 134 4.38 3.47 3.84
CA ALA A 134 5.84 3.46 3.85
C ALA A 134 6.35 3.17 2.43
N ASN A 135 6.98 4.16 1.80
CA ASN A 135 7.56 4.08 0.48
C ASN A 135 9.03 3.65 0.55
N ILE A 136 9.38 2.58 -0.16
CA ILE A 136 10.77 2.09 -0.21
C ILE A 136 11.57 2.90 -1.22
N VAL A 137 12.62 3.58 -0.76
CA VAL A 137 13.52 4.35 -1.61
C VAL A 137 14.97 4.21 -1.11
N PRO A 138 15.94 3.80 -1.96
CA PRO A 138 15.77 3.27 -3.31
C PRO A 138 15.43 1.75 -3.30
N VAL A 139 14.79 1.28 -4.37
CA VAL A 139 14.21 -0.08 -4.45
C VAL A 139 15.27 -1.18 -4.63
N ASP A 140 16.38 -0.85 -5.29
CA ASP A 140 17.54 -1.72 -5.47
C ASP A 140 18.09 -2.24 -4.14
N TYR A 141 18.18 -1.40 -3.10
CA TYR A 141 18.68 -1.80 -1.79
C TYR A 141 17.83 -2.88 -1.11
N LEU A 142 16.51 -2.89 -1.36
CA LEU A 142 15.65 -3.96 -0.91
C LEU A 142 16.01 -5.29 -1.58
N LEU A 143 16.25 -5.28 -2.89
CA LEU A 143 16.53 -6.48 -3.67
C LEU A 143 17.94 -7.02 -3.45
N GLU A 144 18.90 -6.14 -3.17
CA GLU A 144 20.28 -6.48 -2.81
C GLU A 144 20.44 -6.85 -1.33
N MET A 145 19.35 -6.84 -0.55
CA MET A 145 19.36 -7.10 0.89
C MET A 145 20.28 -6.13 1.69
N ARG A 146 20.50 -4.92 1.16
CA ARG A 146 21.28 -3.83 1.77
C ARG A 146 20.45 -3.07 2.80
N ARG A 147 20.08 -3.77 3.86
CA ARG A 147 19.20 -3.26 4.94
C ARG A 147 19.76 -2.03 5.65
N ASP A 148 21.08 -1.89 5.68
CA ASP A 148 21.81 -0.74 6.23
C ASP A 148 21.56 0.57 5.48
N LEU A 149 21.25 0.48 4.18
CA LEU A 149 21.01 1.64 3.31
C LEU A 149 19.52 1.84 2.98
N LEU A 150 18.66 0.90 3.37
CA LEU A 150 17.24 0.95 3.07
C LEU A 150 16.56 2.10 3.83
N HIS A 151 15.91 2.99 3.10
CA HIS A 151 15.11 4.05 3.68
C HIS A 151 13.62 3.87 3.33
N CYS A 152 12.80 3.75 4.37
CA CYS A 152 11.34 3.69 4.26
C CYS A 152 10.76 5.06 4.60
N CYS A 153 10.44 5.82 3.56
CA CYS A 153 9.88 7.16 3.66
C CYS A 153 8.36 7.07 3.86
N VAL A 154 7.85 7.52 5.01
CA VAL A 154 6.39 7.53 5.23
C VAL A 154 5.79 8.71 4.50
N GLU A 155 4.89 8.44 3.57
CA GLU A 155 4.29 9.46 2.72
C GLU A 155 2.77 9.45 2.81
N MET A 156 2.18 10.64 2.65
CA MET A 156 0.74 10.84 2.52
C MET A 156 0.41 11.26 1.10
N VAL A 157 -0.35 10.40 0.41
CA VAL A 157 -0.79 10.55 -0.96
C VAL A 157 -2.29 10.85 -0.97
N ARG A 158 -2.71 11.86 -1.73
CA ARG A 158 -4.10 12.24 -1.94
C ARG A 158 -4.46 12.02 -3.40
N ILE A 159 -5.52 11.26 -3.64
CA ILE A 159 -5.98 10.91 -4.99
C ILE A 159 -7.44 11.31 -5.13
N ASN A 160 -7.77 12.04 -6.18
CA ASN A 160 -9.15 12.28 -6.58
C ASN A 160 -9.63 11.08 -7.39
N VAL A 161 -10.55 10.30 -6.82
CA VAL A 161 -11.06 9.07 -7.40
C VAL A 161 -12.01 9.37 -8.55
N ARG A 162 -12.74 10.48 -8.49
CA ARG A 162 -13.68 10.89 -9.56
C ARG A 162 -12.93 11.19 -10.85
N GLU A 163 -11.91 12.04 -10.76
CA GLU A 163 -11.06 12.46 -11.88
C GLU A 163 -9.98 11.44 -12.24
N GLY A 164 -9.62 10.53 -11.32
CA GLY A 164 -8.54 9.57 -11.51
C GLY A 164 -7.16 10.25 -11.49
N LYS A 165 -6.96 11.23 -10.61
CA LYS A 165 -5.75 12.07 -10.60
C LYS A 165 -5.11 12.18 -9.22
N LEU A 166 -3.79 12.25 -9.21
CA LEU A 166 -3.02 12.59 -8.02
C LEU A 166 -3.26 14.06 -7.67
N VAL A 167 -3.75 14.33 -6.45
CA VAL A 167 -4.00 15.68 -5.92
C VAL A 167 -2.78 16.20 -5.19
N GLY A 168 -2.08 15.33 -4.48
CA GLY A 168 -0.87 15.72 -3.76
C GLY A 168 -0.17 14.54 -3.12
N ARG A 169 1.12 14.70 -2.87
CA ARG A 169 1.98 13.70 -2.25
C ARG A 169 3.02 14.42 -1.41
N LYS A 170 3.26 13.94 -0.20
CA LYS A 170 4.28 14.52 0.69
C LYS A 170 4.86 13.49 1.65
N PRO A 171 6.16 13.57 1.97
CA PRO A 171 6.73 12.87 3.10
C PRO A 171 6.17 13.44 4.41
N LEU A 172 6.03 12.59 5.43
CA LEU A 172 5.55 12.97 6.77
C LEU A 172 6.67 13.15 7.78
N THR A 173 7.84 12.56 7.54
CA THR A 173 9.02 12.65 8.38
C THR A 173 10.26 12.29 7.58
N ALA A 174 11.43 12.77 8.01
CA ALA A 174 12.73 12.38 7.44
C ALA A 174 13.27 11.06 8.03
N ARG A 175 12.60 10.48 9.03
CA ARG A 175 13.00 9.22 9.66
C ARG A 175 12.62 8.03 8.77
N SER A 176 13.50 7.03 8.70
CA SER A 176 13.16 5.73 8.10
C SER A 176 12.24 4.98 9.05
N LEU A 177 10.96 4.82 8.70
CA LEU A 177 9.97 4.16 9.55
C LEU A 177 9.25 3.06 8.76
N GLU A 178 9.01 1.93 9.42
CA GLU A 178 8.35 0.76 8.85
C GLU A 178 7.51 0.04 9.91
N PHE A 179 6.69 -0.93 9.49
CA PHE A 179 5.90 -1.78 10.39
C PHE A 179 4.97 -0.96 11.28
N GLU A 180 4.00 -0.30 10.66
CA GLU A 180 3.03 0.50 11.39
C GLU A 180 2.11 -0.29 12.30
N VAL A 181 1.57 0.43 13.27
CA VAL A 181 0.38 0.06 14.01
C VAL A 181 -0.49 1.29 14.20
N ILE A 182 -1.75 1.17 13.82
CA ILE A 182 -2.81 2.14 14.14
C ILE A 182 -3.76 1.52 15.17
N ASN A 183 -4.59 2.35 15.81
CA ASN A 183 -5.73 1.82 16.56
C ASN A 183 -6.68 1.11 15.56
N PRO A 184 -6.93 -0.21 15.71
CA PRO A 184 -7.68 -0.98 14.73
C PRO A 184 -9.11 -0.48 14.49
N LYS A 185 -9.71 0.24 15.46
CA LYS A 185 -11.04 0.85 15.30
C LYS A 185 -11.12 1.88 14.18
N PHE A 186 -9.97 2.42 13.76
CA PHE A 186 -9.89 3.43 12.70
C PHE A 186 -9.38 2.86 11.37
N LEU A 187 -9.25 1.54 11.22
CA LEU A 187 -8.88 0.97 9.92
C LEU A 187 -9.91 1.37 8.86
N GLY A 188 -9.42 1.92 7.74
CA GLY A 188 -10.24 2.45 6.66
C GLY A 188 -10.92 3.78 6.93
N ARG A 189 -10.61 4.41 8.07
CA ARG A 189 -11.19 5.68 8.54
C ARG A 189 -10.09 6.62 8.97
N LYS A 190 -10.42 7.92 9.01
CA LYS A 190 -9.44 8.94 9.39
C LYS A 190 -8.95 8.71 10.82
N ASN A 191 -7.67 8.41 10.96
CA ASN A 191 -6.97 8.37 12.24
C ASN A 191 -6.03 9.57 12.37
N ARG A 192 -5.71 9.94 13.61
CA ARG A 192 -4.74 11.01 13.90
C ARG A 192 -3.32 10.47 14.09
N TYR A 193 -3.20 9.30 14.70
CA TYR A 193 -1.90 8.77 15.14
C TYR A 193 -1.60 7.40 14.53
N THR A 194 -0.31 7.17 14.29
CA THR A 194 0.28 5.85 14.03
C THR A 194 1.55 5.69 14.85
N PHE A 195 1.93 4.44 15.13
CA PHE A 195 3.18 4.07 15.79
C PHE A 195 3.97 3.18 14.83
N MET A 196 5.25 3.47 14.62
CA MET A 196 6.06 2.78 13.61
C MET A 196 7.45 2.49 14.16
N ALA A 197 8.04 1.37 13.72
CA ALA A 197 9.40 1.01 14.09
C ALA A 197 10.40 1.91 13.34
N LYS A 198 11.38 2.46 14.07
CA LYS A 198 12.42 3.33 13.51
C LYS A 198 13.64 2.51 13.10
N GLY A 199 13.94 2.52 11.80
CA GLY A 199 15.19 1.96 11.27
C GLY A 199 16.41 2.74 11.73
N ASP A 200 17.51 2.04 12.01
CA ASP A 200 18.83 2.61 12.24
C ASP A 200 19.80 2.34 11.07
N SER A 201 20.99 2.95 11.13
CA SER A 201 22.03 2.81 10.11
C SER A 201 22.66 1.41 10.03
N ASN A 202 22.32 0.49 10.95
CA ASN A 202 22.80 -0.89 10.95
C ASN A 202 21.76 -1.85 10.36
N GLY A 203 20.66 -1.34 9.79
CA GLY A 203 19.56 -2.14 9.28
C GLY A 203 18.75 -2.83 10.39
N LYS A 204 18.82 -2.32 11.63
CA LYS A 204 18.02 -2.78 12.78
C LYS A 204 16.95 -1.76 13.13
N PHE A 205 16.01 -2.16 13.99
CA PHE A 205 15.04 -1.24 14.58
C PHE A 205 15.56 -0.74 15.93
N SER A 206 15.61 0.57 16.10
CA SER A 206 16.18 1.24 17.28
C SER A 206 15.14 1.79 18.25
N GLY A 207 13.86 1.78 17.89
CA GLY A 207 12.78 2.30 18.72
C GLY A 207 11.45 2.38 18.00
N ILE A 208 10.47 3.02 18.64
CA ILE A 208 9.12 3.23 18.11
C ILE A 208 8.86 4.73 18.07
N VAL A 209 8.42 5.23 16.92
CA VAL A 209 8.07 6.63 16.71
C VAL A 209 6.56 6.76 16.61
N LYS A 210 6.00 7.73 17.34
CA LYS A 210 4.60 8.16 17.19
C LYS A 210 4.53 9.30 16.18
N LEU A 211 3.71 9.14 15.15
CA LEU A 211 3.38 10.22 14.20
C LEU A 211 2.00 10.82 14.50
N ASP A 212 1.87 12.13 14.34
CA ASP A 212 0.61 12.88 14.39
C ASP A 212 0.29 13.49 13.01
N PHE A 213 -0.71 12.93 12.32
CA PHE A 213 -1.09 13.36 10.97
C PHE A 213 -1.68 14.77 10.91
N VAL A 214 -2.10 15.36 12.04
CA VAL A 214 -2.51 16.78 12.07
C VAL A 214 -1.32 17.69 11.79
N GLN A 215 -0.11 17.28 12.14
CA GLN A 215 1.11 18.02 11.87
C GLN A 215 1.60 17.89 10.43
N ALA A 216 0.87 17.17 9.57
CA ALA A 216 1.26 17.00 8.18
C ALA A 216 1.33 18.32 7.40
N GLY A 217 0.76 19.42 7.91
CA GLY A 217 0.96 20.77 7.35
C GLY A 217 2.33 21.40 7.67
N GLY A 218 3.11 20.80 8.56
CA GLY A 218 4.46 21.22 8.95
C GLY A 218 5.56 20.31 8.39
N ASN A 219 6.78 20.43 8.96
CA ASN A 219 7.99 19.79 8.43
C ASN A 219 8.25 18.36 8.96
N ASP A 220 7.73 18.00 10.14
CA ASP A 220 7.89 16.67 10.73
C ASP A 220 6.64 16.32 11.54
N CYS A 221 6.06 15.15 11.28
CA CYS A 221 4.90 14.65 12.01
C CYS A 221 5.27 13.87 13.27
N ALA A 222 6.56 13.62 13.53
CA ALA A 222 6.98 12.78 14.63
C ALA A 222 6.95 13.52 15.97
N VAL A 223 6.10 13.05 16.89
CA VAL A 223 5.80 13.73 18.16
C VAL A 223 6.35 13.02 19.41
N ALA A 224 6.78 11.77 19.27
CA ALA A 224 7.50 11.02 20.30
C ALA A 224 8.38 9.95 19.65
N ALA A 225 9.51 9.62 20.26
CA ALA A 225 10.49 8.63 19.79
C ALA A 225 11.20 7.98 20.97
#